data_AF-A0A529TQN9-F1
#
_entry.id   AF-A0A529TQN9-F1
#
_cell.length_a   1.000
_cell.length_b   1.000
_cell.length_c   1.000
_cell.angle_alpha   90.00
_cell.angle_beta   90.00
_cell.angle_gamma   90.00
#
_symmetry.space_group_name_H-M   'P 1'
#
loop_
_entity.id
_entity.type
_entity.pdbx_description
1 polymer ?
#
loop_
_entity_poly.entity_id
_entity_poly.type
_entity_poly.pdbx_seq_one_letter_code
_entity_poly.pdbx_strand_id
1 'polypeptide(L)' 'RALSTLGKSGIRVDGQTIEILDAARLAAVCAPDPLIDGTDGEGFLI' A
#
# COMPACT_ATOMS: atom_id res chain seq x y z
N ARG A 1 -5.25 3.27 13.67
CA ARG A 1 -5.64 4.54 13.00
C ARG A 1 -5.36 4.48 11.51
N ALA A 2 -4.10 4.24 11.07
CA ALA A 2 -3.76 4.07 9.65
C ALA A 2 -4.67 3.04 8.92
N LEU A 3 -4.86 1.85 9.51
CA LEU A 3 -5.75 0.82 8.97
C LEU A 3 -7.23 1.27 8.86
N SER A 4 -7.74 2.07 9.80
CA SER A 4 -9.10 2.64 9.68
C SER A 4 -9.21 3.67 8.57
N THR A 5 -8.12 4.39 8.25
CA THR A 5 -8.08 5.32 7.12
C THR A 5 -8.05 4.56 5.79
N LEU A 6 -7.25 3.49 5.73
CA LEU A 6 -7.12 2.61 4.57
C LEU A 6 -8.39 1.80 4.27
N GLY A 7 -9.23 1.53 5.27
CA GLY A 7 -10.55 0.91 5.06
C GLY A 7 -11.45 1.63 4.05
N LYS A 8 -11.23 2.94 3.83
CA LYS A 8 -11.95 3.73 2.82
C LYS A 8 -11.34 3.63 1.41
N SER A 9 -10.18 2.99 1.30
CA SER A 9 -9.32 2.96 0.12
C SER A 9 -9.28 1.58 -0.56
N GLY A 10 -10.18 0.66 -0.19
CA GLY A 10 -10.30 -0.65 -0.84
C GLY A 10 -9.69 -1.81 -0.06
N ILE A 11 -9.46 -1.66 1.26
CA ILE A 11 -9.17 -2.80 2.14
C ILE A 11 -10.28 -3.04 3.14
N ARG A 12 -10.46 -4.30 3.54
CA ARG A 12 -11.31 -4.71 4.66
C ARG A 12 -10.43 -5.29 5.75
N VAL A 13 -10.69 -4.91 7.00
CA VAL A 13 -9.98 -5.44 8.16
C VAL A 13 -10.97 -6.30 8.94
N ASP A 14 -10.67 -7.58 9.07
CA ASP A 14 -11.45 -8.55 9.84
C ASP A 14 -10.55 -9.17 10.93
N GLY A 15 -10.62 -8.62 12.14
CA GLY A 15 -9.74 -9.00 13.24
C GLY A 15 -8.26 -8.79 12.91
N GLN A 16 -7.53 -9.89 12.73
CA GLN A 16 -6.11 -9.88 12.36
C GLN A 16 -5.87 -10.02 10.85
N THR A 17 -6.93 -10.27 10.07
CA THR A 17 -6.85 -10.46 8.63
C THR A 17 -7.14 -9.15 7.90
N ILE A 18 -6.36 -8.87 6.86
CA ILE A 18 -6.58 -7.72 5.96
C ILE A 18 -6.83 -8.27 4.56
N GLU A 19 -8.00 -7.95 4.01
CA GLU A 19 -8.38 -8.30 2.64
C GLU A 19 -8.23 -7.07 1.76
N ILE A 20 -7.58 -7.23 0.60
CA ILE A 20 -7.51 -6.19 -0.44
C ILE A 20 -8.65 -6.43 -1.40
N LEU A 21 -9.65 -5.56 -1.37
CA LEU A 21 -10.81 -5.62 -2.26
C LEU A 21 -10.51 -4.92 -3.61
N ASP A 22 -9.68 -3.88 -3.58
CA ASP A 22 -9.31 -3.10 -4.75
C ASP A 22 -7.83 -2.68 -4.66
N ALA A 23 -6.98 -3.45 -5.34
CA ALA A 23 -5.54 -3.24 -5.33
C ALA A 23 -5.13 -1.95 -6.05
N ALA A 24 -5.82 -1.57 -7.13
CA ALA A 24 -5.48 -0.38 -7.90
C ALA A 24 -5.78 0.90 -7.10
N ARG A 25 -6.93 0.93 -6.44
CA ARG A 25 -7.30 2.05 -5.57
C ARG A 25 -6.42 2.14 -4.32
N LEU A 26 -6.02 1.00 -3.77
CA LEU A 26 -5.08 0.95 -2.65
C LEU A 26 -3.70 1.47 -3.06
N ALA A 27 -3.18 1.05 -4.21
CA ALA A 27 -1.90 1.54 -4.72
C ALA A 27 -1.92 3.05 -4.97
N ALA A 28 -3.04 3.61 -5.45
CA ALA A 28 -3.16 5.05 -5.69
C ALA A 28 -3.11 5.91 -4.42
N VAL A 29 -3.50 5.37 -3.26
CA VAL A 29 -3.41 6.10 -1.98
C VAL A 29 -2.11 5.85 -1.24
N CYS A 30 -1.42 4.75 -1.57
CA CYS A 30 -0.10 4.45 -1.05
C CYS A 30 0.93 5.19 -1.91
N ALA A 31 1.28 6.41 -1.50
CA ALA A 31 2.43 7.09 -2.08
C ALA A 31 3.71 6.39 -1.61
N PRO A 32 4.69 6.15 -2.51
CA PRO A 32 6.00 5.65 -2.11
C PRO A 32 6.65 6.63 -1.13
N ASP A 33 7.23 6.10 -0.06
CA ASP A 33 7.91 6.88 0.95
C ASP A 33 9.30 7.28 0.43
N PRO A 34 9.58 8.57 0.22
CA PRO A 34 10.85 9.01 -0.37
C PRO A 34 12.08 8.74 0.51
N LEU A 35 11.91 8.38 1.79
CA LEU A 35 12.99 8.06 2.72
C LEU A 35 13.26 6.55 2.83
N ILE A 36 12.27 5.72 2.52
CA ILE A 36 12.32 4.26 2.67
C ILE A 36 12.35 3.58 1.31
N ASP A 37 11.44 3.99 0.42
CA ASP A 37 11.32 3.52 -0.96
C ASP A 37 12.27 4.32 -1.87
N GLY A 38 13.50 4.54 -1.40
CA GLY A 38 14.53 5.29 -2.10
C GLY A 38 14.62 4.84 -3.56
N THR A 39 14.76 5.80 -4.48
CA THR A 39 14.81 5.55 -5.93
C THR A 39 15.76 4.39 -6.23
N ASP A 40 15.23 3.21 -6.43
CA ASP A 40 15.92 1.98 -6.79
C ASP A 40 16.33 2.02 -8.29
N GLY A 41 16.76 3.20 -8.74
CA GLY A 41 17.26 3.50 -10.08
C GLY A 41 18.62 2.85 -10.39
N GLU A 42 19.13 1.93 -9.57
CA GLU A 42 20.35 1.19 -9.81
C GLU A 42 20.10 -0.32 -9.60
N GLY A 43 19.58 -0.96 -10.65
CA GLY A 43 19.92 -2.36 -10.97
C GLY A 43 19.11 -3.47 -10.31
N PHE A 44 17.95 -3.78 -10.87
CA PHE A 44 17.55 -5.19 -11.05
C PHE A 44 17.56 -5.52 -12.55
N LEU A 45 18.77 -5.68 -13.09
CA LEU A 45 18.97 -6.33 -14.40
C LEU A 45 18.76 -7.83 -14.20
N ILE A 46 17.74 -8.37 -14.87
CA ILE A 46 17.59 -9.80 -15.15
C ILE A 46 18.21 -10.07 -16.52
#